data_AF-A0A1Y1YG24-F1
#
_entry.id   AF-A0A1Y1YG24-F1
#
_cell.length_a   1.000
_cell.length_b   1.000
_cell.length_c   1.000
_cell.angle_alpha   90.00
_cell.angle_beta   90.00
_cell.angle_gamma   90.00
#
_symmetry.space_group_name_H-M   'P 1'
#
loop_
_entity.id
_entity.type
_entity.pdbx_description
1 polymer ?
#
loop_
_entity_poly.entity_id
_entity_poly.type
_entity_poly.pdbx_seq_one_letter_code
_entity_poly.pdbx_strand_id
1 'polypeptide(L)'
;MTTIKTEPLTQDANEESSEEEVQWPLSYRIHLPEDVSGQWFSGPTQQRWWNRALYRGPKDQAVQILYAKTKAESEAIAKQFLNKPIVGFDMEWPWDSEKRKRLQDKVGLIQIACEDMIGLFHIGLHIGRTCDDIIAPSLRKIIESPNITKTGVAVLNADFSRLIKFFGLKPKAAFELSHLHRLVTFGPRKPELITTKLVKLA
;
A
#
# COMPACT_ATOMS: atom_id res chain seq x y z
N MET A 1 -76.27 -2.42 1.54
CA MET A 1 -75.72 -3.68 2.09
C MET A 1 -75.13 -4.45 0.94
N THR A 2 -73.83 -4.34 0.74
CA THR A 2 -73.10 -5.10 -0.27
C THR A 2 -71.80 -5.55 0.39
N THR A 3 -71.75 -6.84 0.70
CA THR A 3 -70.68 -7.48 1.45
C THR A 3 -69.47 -7.68 0.53
N ILE A 4 -68.33 -7.08 0.94
CA ILE A 4 -67.03 -7.31 0.32
C ILE A 4 -66.55 -8.70 0.75
N LYS A 5 -66.30 -9.59 -0.22
CA LYS A 5 -65.58 -10.85 0.01
C LYS A 5 -64.08 -10.56 -0.06
N THR A 6 -63.40 -10.78 1.06
CA THR A 6 -61.94 -10.88 1.15
C THR A 6 -61.49 -12.27 0.68
N GLU A 7 -60.63 -12.33 -0.33
CA GLU A 7 -59.85 -13.53 -0.67
C GLU A 7 -58.43 -13.43 -0.05
N PRO A 8 -57.82 -14.56 0.35
CA PRO A 8 -56.62 -14.56 1.15
C PRO A 8 -55.35 -14.30 0.32
N LEU A 9 -54.41 -13.56 0.89
CA LEU A 9 -53.04 -13.46 0.40
C LEU A 9 -52.33 -14.80 0.59
N THR A 10 -52.11 -15.53 -0.50
CA THR A 10 -51.06 -16.55 -0.58
C THR A 10 -49.73 -15.86 -0.82
N GLN A 11 -48.88 -15.87 0.21
CA GLN A 11 -47.44 -15.78 0.10
C GLN A 11 -46.93 -16.96 -0.73
N ASP A 12 -46.03 -16.67 -1.67
CA ASP A 12 -44.74 -17.37 -1.84
C ASP A 12 -44.04 -16.73 -3.05
N ALA A 13 -43.54 -15.51 -2.85
CA ALA A 13 -42.47 -14.98 -3.69
C ALA A 13 -41.18 -15.60 -3.15
N ASN A 14 -40.79 -16.72 -3.75
CA ASN A 14 -39.49 -17.32 -3.56
C ASN A 14 -38.46 -16.37 -4.19
N GLU A 15 -38.07 -15.32 -3.46
CA GLU A 15 -36.92 -14.49 -3.79
C GLU A 15 -35.67 -15.36 -3.54
N GLU A 16 -35.22 -16.05 -4.58
CA GLU A 16 -33.85 -16.52 -4.66
C GLU A 16 -32.94 -15.29 -4.55
N SER A 17 -32.47 -15.04 -3.34
CA SER A 17 -31.37 -14.12 -3.11
C SER A 17 -30.14 -14.71 -3.78
N SER A 18 -29.92 -14.36 -5.06
CA SER A 18 -28.62 -14.53 -5.68
C SER A 18 -27.65 -13.74 -4.82
N GLU A 19 -26.84 -14.46 -4.02
CA GLU A 19 -25.66 -13.90 -3.38
C GLU A 19 -24.72 -13.46 -4.51
N GLU A 20 -24.95 -12.26 -5.06
CA GLU A 20 -23.96 -11.57 -5.86
C GLU A 20 -22.80 -11.33 -4.91
N GLU A 21 -21.84 -12.24 -4.97
CA GLU A 21 -20.58 -12.17 -4.25
C GLU A 21 -20.00 -10.77 -4.50
N VAL A 22 -19.99 -9.94 -3.45
CA VAL A 22 -19.60 -8.53 -3.55
C VAL A 22 -18.20 -8.49 -4.14
N GLN A 23 -18.10 -8.21 -5.44
CA GLN A 23 -16.83 -8.07 -6.11
C GLN A 23 -16.22 -6.76 -5.66
N TRP A 24 -15.44 -6.85 -4.59
CA TRP A 24 -14.48 -5.80 -4.24
C TRP A 24 -13.59 -5.60 -5.47
N PRO A 25 -13.53 -4.39 -6.06
CA PRO A 25 -12.88 -4.19 -7.35
C PRO A 25 -11.36 -4.08 -7.15
N LEU A 26 -10.75 -5.11 -6.57
CA LEU A 26 -9.31 -5.28 -6.62
C LEU A 26 -9.01 -5.87 -7.99
N SER A 27 -8.42 -5.06 -8.85
CA SER A 27 -7.89 -5.50 -10.14
C SER A 27 -6.77 -6.55 -9.95
N TYR A 28 -6.16 -6.58 -8.76
CA TYR A 28 -5.10 -7.49 -8.35
C TYR A 28 -5.61 -8.60 -7.43
N ARG A 29 -4.92 -9.74 -7.43
CA ARG A 29 -5.26 -10.91 -6.62
C ARG A 29 -4.09 -11.31 -5.72
N ILE A 30 -4.43 -11.75 -4.51
CA ILE A 30 -3.49 -12.45 -3.65
C ILE A 30 -3.79 -13.95 -3.79
N HIS A 31 -2.87 -14.69 -4.38
CA HIS A 31 -2.91 -16.16 -4.43
C HIS A 31 -2.19 -16.68 -3.20
N LEU A 32 -2.96 -16.97 -2.15
CA LEU A 32 -2.46 -17.72 -1.02
C LEU A 32 -2.35 -19.19 -1.45
N PRO A 33 -1.20 -19.87 -1.19
CA PRO A 33 -1.11 -21.31 -1.40
C PRO A 33 -2.24 -21.98 -0.61
N GLU A 34 -2.99 -22.86 -1.26
CA GLU A 34 -4.01 -23.66 -0.58
C GLU A 34 -3.34 -24.40 0.59
N ASP A 35 -3.97 -24.33 1.77
CA ASP A 35 -3.61 -25.25 2.84
C ASP A 35 -3.89 -26.66 2.32
N VAL A 36 -2.84 -27.46 2.15
CA VAL A 36 -2.96 -28.91 1.99
C VAL A 36 -3.39 -29.52 3.34
N SER A 37 -4.47 -29.02 3.94
CA SER A 37 -5.07 -29.52 5.18
C SER A 37 -5.99 -30.72 4.94
N GLY A 38 -5.88 -31.35 3.77
CA GLY A 38 -6.57 -32.59 3.41
C GLY A 38 -5.71 -33.86 3.42
N GLN A 39 -4.39 -33.77 3.68
CA GLN A 39 -3.52 -34.94 3.81
C GLN A 39 -3.04 -35.11 5.24
N TRP A 40 -3.30 -36.31 5.76
CA TRP A 40 -3.11 -36.83 7.11
C TRP A 40 -1.65 -36.87 7.61
N PHE A 41 -0.88 -35.80 7.43
CA PHE A 41 0.47 -35.68 7.98
C PHE A 41 0.59 -34.39 8.78
N SER A 42 0.50 -34.54 10.10
CA SER A 42 0.86 -33.55 11.11
C SER A 42 2.36 -33.24 11.05
N GLY A 43 2.80 -32.51 10.03
CA GLY A 43 4.09 -31.83 10.00
C GLY A 43 3.94 -30.40 10.51
N PRO A 44 5.00 -29.78 11.08
CA PRO A 44 4.95 -28.37 11.46
C PRO A 44 4.58 -27.56 10.22
N THR A 45 3.54 -26.72 10.35
CA THR A 45 3.10 -25.79 9.31
C THR A 45 4.32 -25.11 8.71
N GLN A 46 4.62 -25.35 7.43
CA GLN A 46 5.73 -24.69 6.76
C GLN A 46 5.58 -23.18 7.00
N GLN A 47 6.60 -22.56 7.59
CA GLN A 47 6.65 -21.12 7.79
C GLN A 47 6.38 -20.45 6.44
N ARG A 48 5.22 -19.80 6.33
CA ARG A 48 4.79 -19.09 5.12
C ARG A 48 5.51 -17.75 5.12
N TRP A 49 6.66 -17.70 4.45
CA TRP A 49 7.35 -16.44 4.22
C TRP A 49 6.59 -15.63 3.17
N TRP A 50 6.49 -14.33 3.40
CA TRP A 50 5.97 -13.42 2.38
C TRP A 50 6.78 -13.56 1.09
N ASN A 51 6.10 -13.67 -0.05
CA ASN A 51 6.73 -13.67 -1.37
C ASN A 51 5.88 -12.82 -2.31
N ARG A 52 6.51 -11.99 -3.13
CA ARG A 52 5.83 -11.23 -4.19
C ARG A 52 5.00 -12.11 -5.14
N ALA A 53 5.37 -13.38 -5.31
CA ALA A 53 4.65 -14.34 -6.14
C ALA A 53 3.24 -14.64 -5.61
N LEU A 54 2.96 -14.30 -4.35
CA LEU A 54 1.61 -14.30 -3.78
C LEU A 54 0.72 -13.24 -4.43
N TYR A 55 1.28 -12.23 -5.10
CA TYR A 55 0.53 -11.12 -5.68
C TYR A 55 0.54 -11.19 -7.20
N ARG A 56 -0.63 -10.92 -7.79
CA ARG A 56 -0.82 -10.83 -9.24
C ARG A 56 -1.51 -9.52 -9.54
N GLY A 57 -0.92 -8.73 -10.42
CA GLY A 57 -1.50 -7.48 -10.90
C GLY A 57 -2.72 -7.71 -11.80
N PRO A 58 -3.25 -6.64 -12.41
CA PRO A 58 -4.35 -6.72 -13.35
C PRO A 58 -4.10 -7.75 -14.45
N LYS A 59 -5.15 -8.51 -14.79
CA LYS A 59 -5.10 -9.61 -15.79
C LYS A 59 -4.14 -10.74 -15.41
N ASP A 60 -3.97 -10.98 -14.11
CA ASP A 60 -3.12 -12.03 -13.57
C ASP A 60 -1.64 -11.89 -13.99
N GLN A 61 -1.14 -10.66 -14.11
CA GLN A 61 0.27 -10.44 -14.45
C GLN A 61 1.16 -10.51 -13.22
N ALA A 62 2.41 -10.98 -13.39
CA ALA A 62 3.39 -10.93 -12.31
C ALA A 62 3.73 -9.48 -11.94
N VAL A 63 3.81 -9.19 -10.64
CA VAL A 63 4.23 -7.87 -10.15
C VAL A 63 5.67 -7.58 -10.59
N GLN A 64 5.86 -6.46 -11.27
CA GLN A 64 7.16 -6.03 -11.77
C GLN A 64 8.00 -5.42 -10.65
N ILE A 65 9.31 -5.70 -10.63
CA ILE A 65 10.27 -5.01 -9.76
C ILE A 65 11.17 -4.17 -10.65
N LEU A 66 11.11 -2.85 -10.45
CA LEU A 66 11.89 -1.85 -11.18
C LEU A 66 12.91 -1.25 -10.22
N TYR A 67 14.20 -1.34 -10.55
CA TYR A 67 15.28 -0.90 -9.67
C TYR A 67 16.11 0.21 -10.32
N ALA A 68 16.22 1.34 -9.64
CA ALA A 68 17.05 2.47 -10.07
C ALA A 68 18.29 2.62 -9.18
N LYS A 69 19.46 2.74 -9.81
CA LYS A 69 20.73 3.08 -9.14
C LYS A 69 21.17 4.51 -9.43
N THR A 70 20.59 5.14 -10.44
CA THR A 70 20.88 6.50 -10.87
C THR A 70 19.64 7.37 -10.87
N LYS A 71 19.84 8.70 -10.84
CA LYS A 71 18.75 9.67 -10.98
C LYS A 71 18.03 9.54 -12.34
N ALA A 72 18.73 9.21 -13.42
CA ALA A 72 18.14 9.04 -14.74
C ALA A 72 17.20 7.81 -14.79
N GLU A 73 17.63 6.68 -14.24
CA GLU A 73 16.76 5.49 -14.09
C GLU A 73 15.57 5.79 -13.17
N SER A 74 15.82 6.52 -12.07
CA SER A 74 14.76 6.94 -11.16
C SER A 74 13.70 7.79 -11.86
N GLU A 75 14.11 8.70 -12.74
CA GLU A 75 13.18 9.50 -13.53
C GLU A 75 12.36 8.62 -14.48
N ALA A 76 13.00 7.68 -15.18
CA ALA A 76 12.32 6.76 -16.10
C ALA A 76 11.30 5.87 -15.39
N ILE A 77 11.65 5.35 -14.21
CA ILE A 77 10.77 4.51 -13.40
C ILE A 77 9.66 5.34 -12.76
N ALA A 78 9.97 6.48 -12.14
CA ALA A 78 8.98 7.30 -11.44
C ALA A 78 7.87 7.82 -12.37
N LYS A 79 8.17 8.11 -13.64
CA LYS A 79 7.14 8.51 -14.63
C LYS A 79 5.97 7.53 -14.74
N GLN A 80 6.22 6.23 -14.52
CA GLN A 80 5.21 5.18 -14.62
C GLN A 80 4.17 5.26 -13.49
N PHE A 81 4.50 5.92 -12.38
CA PHE A 81 3.63 6.06 -11.21
C PHE A 81 2.85 7.39 -11.18
N LEU A 82 3.13 8.34 -12.08
CA LEU A 82 2.55 9.70 -12.03
C LEU A 82 1.02 9.74 -12.16
N ASN A 83 0.43 8.74 -12.82
CA ASN A 83 -1.01 8.64 -13.03
C ASN A 83 -1.69 7.70 -12.04
N LYS A 84 -0.95 7.17 -11.06
CA LYS A 84 -1.50 6.26 -10.05
C LYS A 84 -2.04 7.13 -8.89
N PRO A 85 -3.34 7.08 -8.59
CA PRO A 85 -3.94 7.95 -7.56
C PRO A 85 -3.54 7.53 -6.14
N ILE A 86 -3.14 6.27 -5.95
CA ILE A 86 -2.72 5.70 -4.68
C ILE A 86 -1.45 4.88 -4.94
N VAL A 87 -0.47 5.03 -4.06
CA VAL A 87 0.75 4.22 -4.06
C VAL A 87 1.10 3.78 -2.64
N GLY A 88 1.58 2.55 -2.52
CA GLY A 88 2.37 2.13 -1.36
C GLY A 88 3.65 2.94 -1.29
N PHE A 89 4.04 3.38 -0.10
CA PHE A 89 5.22 4.21 0.11
C PHE A 89 5.96 3.76 1.36
N ASP A 90 7.27 3.58 1.22
CA ASP A 90 8.16 3.19 2.31
C ASP A 90 9.60 3.66 2.04
N MET A 91 10.42 3.75 3.08
CA MET A 91 11.79 4.24 2.99
C MET A 91 12.74 3.50 3.93
N GLU A 92 13.99 3.35 3.50
CA GLU A 92 15.03 2.71 4.31
C GLU A 92 16.22 3.65 4.53
N TRP A 93 16.77 3.61 5.74
CA TRP A 93 17.94 4.41 6.10
C TRP A 93 18.84 3.76 7.15
N PRO A 94 20.14 4.10 7.15
CA PRO A 94 21.05 3.66 8.21
C PRO A 94 20.63 4.17 9.59
N TRP A 95 20.82 3.35 10.63
CA TRP A 95 20.51 3.71 12.01
C TRP A 95 21.28 4.96 12.51
N ASP A 96 22.50 5.18 12.00
CA ASP A 96 23.38 6.30 12.33
C ASP A 96 23.28 7.48 11.33
N SER A 97 22.32 7.43 10.42
CA SER A 97 22.11 8.41 9.34
C SER A 97 22.15 9.88 9.77
N GLU A 98 21.64 10.22 10.96
CA GLU A 98 21.74 11.57 11.54
C GLU A 98 23.17 12.11 11.60
N LYS A 99 24.14 11.25 11.90
CA LYS A 99 25.57 11.59 12.03
C LYS A 99 26.29 11.66 10.68
N ARG A 100 25.72 11.07 9.63
CA ARG A 100 26.34 11.01 8.30
C ARG A 100 26.26 12.35 7.60
N LYS A 101 27.27 12.68 6.77
CA LYS A 101 27.37 14.00 6.13
C LYS A 101 26.64 14.08 4.80
N ARG A 102 26.63 13.00 4.02
CA ARG A 102 26.04 13.00 2.67
C ARG A 102 24.52 12.92 2.76
N LEU A 103 23.84 13.60 1.85
CA LEU A 103 22.38 13.58 1.79
C LEU A 103 21.85 12.18 1.43
N GLN A 104 22.56 11.47 0.55
CA GLN A 104 22.30 10.07 0.18
C GLN A 104 22.41 9.09 1.35
N ASP A 105 23.15 9.46 2.39
CA ASP A 105 23.30 8.63 3.59
C ASP A 105 22.19 8.93 4.61
N LYS A 106 21.40 9.98 4.38
CA LYS A 106 20.19 10.24 5.15
C LYS A 106 19.14 9.24 4.76
N VAL A 107 18.84 9.06 3.48
CA VAL A 107 17.86 8.09 2.98
C VAL A 107 18.55 7.19 1.97
N GLY A 108 18.64 5.89 2.25
CA GLY A 108 19.30 4.93 1.37
C GLY A 108 18.39 4.48 0.22
N LEU A 109 17.14 4.16 0.53
CA LEU A 109 16.17 3.64 -0.44
C LEU A 109 14.83 4.35 -0.27
N ILE A 110 14.18 4.69 -1.39
CA ILE A 110 12.76 5.03 -1.42
C ILE A 110 12.06 3.93 -2.20
N GLN A 111 10.91 3.47 -1.71
CA GLN A 111 10.12 2.41 -2.30
C GLN A 111 8.73 2.96 -2.63
N ILE A 112 8.25 2.69 -3.85
CA ILE A 112 6.90 3.04 -4.29
C ILE A 112 6.28 1.80 -4.92
N ALA A 113 5.07 1.46 -4.52
CA ALA A 113 4.35 0.32 -5.09
C ALA A 113 2.96 0.73 -5.60
N CYS A 114 2.51 0.11 -6.67
CA CYS A 114 1.09 0.04 -7.03
C CYS A 114 0.73 -1.41 -7.37
N GLU A 115 -0.48 -1.63 -7.88
CA GLU A 115 -1.08 -2.96 -8.07
C GLU A 115 -0.21 -3.94 -8.87
N ASP A 116 0.56 -3.43 -9.82
CA ASP A 116 1.30 -4.19 -10.83
C ASP A 116 2.81 -4.01 -10.79
N MET A 117 3.33 -3.08 -9.99
CA MET A 117 4.76 -2.75 -9.99
C MET A 117 5.27 -2.17 -8.67
N ILE A 118 6.54 -2.46 -8.38
CA ILE A 118 7.30 -1.93 -7.25
C ILE A 118 8.54 -1.22 -7.81
N GLY A 119 8.63 0.08 -7.57
CA GLY A 119 9.78 0.93 -7.86
C GLY A 119 10.69 1.04 -6.63
N LEU A 120 11.94 0.64 -6.79
CA LEU A 120 12.99 0.72 -5.78
C LEU A 120 14.03 1.76 -6.22
N PHE A 121 14.08 2.90 -5.54
CA PHE A 121 14.94 4.04 -5.88
C PHE A 121 16.12 4.11 -4.92
N HIS A 122 17.30 3.65 -5.34
CA HIS A 122 18.49 3.57 -4.48
C HIS A 122 19.20 4.92 -4.37
N ILE A 123 18.58 5.84 -3.62
CA ILE A 123 19.06 7.20 -3.35
C ILE A 123 20.51 7.23 -2.84
N GLY A 124 20.92 6.22 -2.06
CA GLY A 124 22.29 6.00 -1.59
C GLY A 124 23.38 6.05 -2.69
N LEU A 125 23.03 5.60 -3.90
CA LEU A 125 23.93 5.49 -5.05
C LEU A 125 23.89 6.70 -5.98
N HIS A 126 22.93 7.62 -5.79
CA HIS A 126 22.80 8.78 -6.66
C HIS A 126 23.98 9.75 -6.46
N ILE A 127 24.48 10.31 -7.56
CA ILE A 127 25.58 11.28 -7.55
C ILE A 127 25.00 12.68 -7.36
N GLY A 128 25.61 13.49 -6.50
CA GLY A 128 25.13 14.84 -6.22
C GLY A 128 25.38 15.32 -4.80
N ARG A 129 25.06 16.58 -4.52
CA ARG A 129 25.13 17.15 -3.17
C ARG A 129 23.82 17.79 -2.73
N THR A 130 22.98 18.20 -3.68
CA THR A 130 21.70 18.85 -3.42
C THR A 130 20.54 17.88 -3.58
N CYS A 131 19.38 18.25 -3.05
CA CYS A 131 18.14 17.51 -3.30
C CYS A 131 17.85 17.41 -4.80
N ASP A 132 18.09 18.47 -5.58
CA ASP A 132 17.85 18.49 -7.02
C ASP A 132 18.79 17.56 -7.78
N ASP A 133 20.04 17.38 -7.34
CA ASP A 133 20.97 16.43 -7.95
C ASP A 133 20.56 14.98 -7.71
N ILE A 134 19.93 14.72 -6.57
CA ILE A 134 19.70 13.36 -6.06
C ILE A 134 18.28 12.89 -6.37
N ILE A 135 17.25 13.70 -6.15
CA ILE A 135 15.86 13.31 -6.33
C ILE A 135 15.43 13.58 -7.77
N ALA A 136 14.95 12.54 -8.45
CA ALA A 136 14.39 12.66 -9.79
C ALA A 136 13.13 13.57 -9.79
N PRO A 137 12.94 14.45 -10.78
CA PRO A 137 11.78 15.35 -10.86
C PRO A 137 10.42 14.64 -10.73
N SER A 138 10.22 13.50 -11.39
CA SER A 138 8.98 12.74 -11.30
C SER A 138 8.80 12.09 -9.93
N LEU A 139 9.88 11.62 -9.31
CA LEU A 139 9.85 11.09 -7.94
C LEU A 139 9.45 12.19 -6.93
N ARG A 140 10.04 13.38 -7.06
CA ARG A 140 9.63 14.56 -6.28
C ARG A 140 8.15 14.87 -6.49
N LYS A 141 7.69 14.88 -7.74
CA LYS A 141 6.29 15.17 -8.07
C LYS A 141 5.34 14.18 -7.40
N ILE A 142 5.68 12.88 -7.33
CA ILE A 142 4.87 11.89 -6.60
C ILE A 142 4.80 12.21 -5.11
N ILE A 143 5.95 12.47 -4.50
CA ILE A 143 6.07 12.78 -3.07
C ILE A 143 5.25 14.03 -2.71
N GLU A 144 5.39 15.11 -3.48
CA GLU A 144 4.80 16.43 -3.18
C GLU A 144 3.38 16.63 -3.73
N SER A 145 2.89 15.72 -4.57
CA SER A 145 1.54 15.81 -5.15
C SER A 145 0.47 15.53 -4.10
N PRO A 146 -0.56 16.40 -3.96
CA PRO A 146 -1.74 16.10 -3.17
C PRO A 146 -2.69 15.12 -3.85
N ASN A 147 -2.53 14.88 -5.17
CA ASN A 147 -3.41 14.02 -5.96
C ASN A 147 -2.95 12.55 -6.00
N ILE A 148 -1.81 12.25 -5.38
CA ILE A 148 -1.28 10.90 -5.28
C ILE A 148 -1.18 10.58 -3.79
N THR A 149 -2.01 9.68 -3.28
CA THR A 149 -1.99 9.27 -1.89
C THR A 149 -0.84 8.30 -1.63
N LYS A 150 -0.03 8.56 -0.61
CA LYS A 150 1.07 7.68 -0.17
C LYS A 150 0.60 6.90 1.05
N THR A 151 0.36 5.61 0.88
CA THR A 151 -0.11 4.70 1.92
C THR A 151 1.03 3.89 2.50
N GLY A 152 1.10 3.76 3.82
CA GLY A 152 2.12 2.94 4.47
C GLY A 152 1.98 2.95 5.99
N VAL A 153 3.01 2.47 6.68
CA VAL A 153 3.10 2.50 8.15
C VAL A 153 4.10 3.59 8.54
N ALA A 154 3.68 4.52 9.39
CA ALA A 154 4.52 5.63 9.85
C ALA A 154 4.97 6.60 8.75
N VAL A 155 4.26 6.67 7.62
CA VAL A 155 4.57 7.55 6.49
C VAL A 155 4.67 9.01 6.91
N LEU A 156 3.72 9.50 7.72
CA LEU A 156 3.70 10.90 8.14
C LEU A 156 4.81 11.21 9.13
N ASN A 157 4.97 10.35 10.15
CA ASN A 157 5.81 10.65 11.31
C ASN A 157 7.28 10.22 11.13
N ALA A 158 7.54 9.21 10.30
CA ALA A 158 8.88 8.74 10.00
C ALA A 158 9.33 9.25 8.62
N ASP A 159 8.71 8.76 7.54
CA ASP A 159 9.20 9.00 6.18
C ASP A 159 9.14 10.46 5.76
N PHE A 160 7.95 11.07 5.85
CA PHE A 160 7.72 12.47 5.46
C PHE A 160 8.54 13.42 6.33
N SER A 161 8.54 13.23 7.64
CA SER A 161 9.39 13.99 8.57
C SER A 161 10.85 14.02 8.10
N ARG A 162 11.35 12.90 7.58
CA ARG A 162 12.73 12.77 7.13
C ARG A 162 13.00 13.43 5.80
N LEU A 163 12.08 13.30 4.85
CA LEU A 163 12.12 14.01 3.57
C LEU A 163 12.09 15.53 3.77
N ILE A 164 11.27 16.02 4.71
CA ILE A 164 11.23 17.43 5.09
C ILE A 164 12.58 17.84 5.70
N LYS A 165 13.03 17.12 6.74
CA LYS A 165 14.22 17.48 7.51
C LYS A 165 15.50 17.53 6.67
N PHE A 166 15.73 16.53 5.83
CA PHE A 166 17.01 16.40 5.13
C PHE A 166 16.99 16.89 3.69
N PHE A 167 15.87 16.72 3.00
CA PHE A 167 15.77 17.05 1.58
C PHE A 167 15.01 18.36 1.33
N GLY A 168 14.36 18.93 2.35
CA GLY A 168 13.54 20.15 2.19
C GLY A 168 12.31 19.94 1.30
N LEU A 169 11.90 18.68 1.10
CA LEU A 169 10.73 18.35 0.30
C LEU A 169 9.45 18.69 1.06
N LYS A 170 8.35 18.84 0.32
CA LYS A 170 7.02 19.16 0.84
C LYS A 170 6.06 18.01 0.56
N PRO A 171 6.25 16.84 1.18
CA PRO A 171 5.42 15.68 0.93
C PRO A 171 3.97 15.94 1.35
N LYS A 172 3.00 15.39 0.61
CA LYS A 172 1.55 15.61 0.83
C LYS A 172 0.77 14.30 0.75
N ALA A 173 -0.48 14.29 1.19
CA ALA A 173 -1.40 13.15 1.05
C ALA A 173 -0.84 11.82 1.63
N ALA A 174 -0.34 11.86 2.87
CA ALA A 174 -0.03 10.63 3.61
C ALA A 174 -1.32 9.94 4.05
N PHE A 175 -1.31 8.61 4.05
CA PHE A 175 -2.39 7.78 4.56
C PHE A 175 -1.84 6.64 5.43
N GLU A 176 -2.19 6.66 6.71
CA GLU A 176 -1.61 5.77 7.72
C GLU A 176 -2.39 4.46 7.85
N LEU A 177 -1.78 3.35 7.45
CA LEU A 177 -2.40 2.02 7.50
C LEU A 177 -2.64 1.55 8.94
N SER A 178 -1.79 1.95 9.89
CA SER A 178 -2.01 1.66 11.31
C SER A 178 -3.31 2.30 11.82
N HIS A 179 -3.63 3.50 11.35
CA HIS A 179 -4.87 4.18 11.71
C HIS A 179 -6.08 3.51 11.06
N LEU A 180 -5.99 3.17 9.76
CA LEU A 180 -7.04 2.45 9.05
C LEU A 180 -7.37 1.11 9.72
N HIS A 181 -6.36 0.31 10.07
CA HIS A 181 -6.56 -0.95 10.78
C HIS A 181 -7.36 -0.73 12.07
N ARG A 182 -7.02 0.28 12.88
CA ARG A 182 -7.75 0.55 14.13
C ARG A 182 -9.18 1.01 13.87
N LEU A 183 -9.39 1.83 12.83
CA LEU A 183 -10.73 2.27 12.43
C LEU A 183 -11.61 1.08 12.04
N VAL A 184 -11.11 0.18 11.18
CA VAL A 184 -11.86 -1.00 10.72
C VAL A 184 -12.11 -1.97 11.88
N THR A 185 -11.08 -2.27 12.68
CA THR A 185 -11.16 -3.27 13.75
C THR A 185 -12.00 -2.79 14.94
N PHE A 186 -11.90 -1.51 15.31
CA PHE A 186 -12.49 -1.01 16.56
C PHE A 186 -13.62 0.00 16.36
N GLY A 187 -13.76 0.64 15.19
CA GLY A 187 -14.75 1.69 14.98
C GLY A 187 -16.19 1.32 15.33
N PRO A 188 -16.69 0.13 14.96
CA PRO A 188 -18.07 -0.24 15.27
C PRO A 188 -18.36 -0.50 16.75
N ARG A 189 -17.35 -0.79 17.59
CA ARG A 189 -17.57 -1.35 18.96
C ARG A 189 -16.76 -0.69 20.07
N LYS A 190 -15.59 -0.15 19.76
CA LYS A 190 -14.59 0.37 20.71
C LYS A 190 -13.90 1.62 20.14
N PRO A 191 -14.64 2.70 19.84
CA PRO A 191 -14.09 3.89 19.17
C PRO A 191 -12.95 4.56 19.96
N GLU A 192 -12.89 4.38 21.28
CA GLU A 192 -11.80 4.82 22.15
C GLU A 192 -10.44 4.17 21.80
N LEU A 193 -10.47 3.04 21.11
CA LEU A 193 -9.27 2.39 20.58
C LEU A 193 -8.89 2.91 19.20
N ILE A 194 -9.60 3.85 18.58
CA ILE A 194 -9.15 4.50 17.35
C ILE A 194 -8.09 5.54 17.70
N THR A 195 -6.82 5.24 17.39
CA THR A 195 -5.70 6.15 17.66
C THR A 195 -4.79 6.22 16.44
N THR A 196 -3.83 7.15 16.45
CA THR A 196 -2.76 7.25 15.45
C THR A 196 -1.51 6.46 15.84
N LYS A 197 -1.57 5.64 16.90
CA LYS A 197 -0.45 4.79 17.32
C LYS A 197 -0.17 3.71 16.28
N LEU A 198 1.11 3.45 16.06
CA LEU A 198 1.57 2.39 15.16
C LEU A 198 1.09 1.02 15.62
N VAL A 199 0.76 0.18 14.65
CA VAL A 199 0.39 -1.21 14.84
C VAL A 199 1.31 -2.07 13.98
N LYS A 200 1.76 -3.20 14.51
CA LYS A 200 2.45 -4.22 13.72
C LYS A 200 1.44 -4.89 12.80
N LEU A 201 1.53 -4.64 11.50
CA LEU A 201 0.60 -5.17 10.49
C LEU A 201 1.12 -6.43 9.76
N ALA A 202 2.36 -6.84 10.04
CA ALA A 202 2.99 -8.08 9.58
C ALA A 202 4.02 -8.56 10.61
#